data_AF-A0A535NDG3-F1
#
_entry.id   AF-A0A535NDG3-F1
#
_cell.length_a   1.000
_cell.length_b   1.000
_cell.length_c   1.000
_cell.angle_alpha   90.00
_cell.angle_beta   90.00
_cell.angle_gamma   90.00
#
_symmetry.space_group_name_H-M   'P 1'
#
loop_
_entity.id
_entity.type
_entity.pdbx_description
1 polymer ?
#
loop_
_entity_poly.entity_id
_entity_poly.type
_entity_poly.pdbx_seq_one_letter_code
_entity_poly.pdbx_strand_id
1 'polypeptide(L)' 'MAAAVGGITGALVLGGFIALGLLLDDRVASIVPVIVLSAAGAYAAWLVGVIVFGAVRGGPNGQEGEA' A
#
# COMPACT_ATOMS: atom_id res chain seq x y z
N MET A 1 -14.53 -8.88 11.87
CA MET A 1 -13.41 -9.77 11.48
C MET A 1 -12.59 -9.19 10.32
N ALA A 2 -13.19 -8.84 9.18
CA ALA A 2 -12.46 -8.33 8.01
C ALA A 2 -11.54 -7.11 8.29
N ALA A 3 -12.00 -6.13 9.06
CA ALA A 3 -11.19 -4.96 9.43
C ALA A 3 -9.97 -5.31 10.29
N ALA A 4 -10.09 -6.31 11.17
CA ALA A 4 -8.97 -6.77 12.00
C ALA A 4 -7.92 -7.51 11.15
N VAL A 5 -8.37 -8.36 10.22
CA VAL A 5 -7.48 -9.04 9.26
C VAL A 5 -6.77 -8.02 8.38
N GLY A 6 -7.49 -7.05 7.81
CA GLY A 6 -6.89 -5.97 7.02
C GLY A 6 -5.89 -5.13 7.80
N GLY A 7 -6.20 -4.80 9.06
CA GLY A 7 -5.29 -4.07 9.95
C GLY A 7 -4.00 -4.86 10.25
N ILE A 8 -4.12 -6.15 10.55
CA ILE A 8 -2.96 -7.03 10.82
C ILE A 8 -2.10 -7.20 9.57
N THR A 9 -2.72 -7.46 8.41
CA THR A 9 -1.99 -7.58 7.15
C THR A 9 -1.27 -6.28 6.80
N GLY A 10 -1.92 -5.12 6.97
CA GLY A 10 -1.30 -3.82 6.75
C GLY A 10 -0.12 -3.57 7.69
N ALA A 11 -0.25 -3.90 8.97
CA ALA A 11 0.82 -3.76 9.95
C ALA A 11 2.03 -4.66 9.62
N LEU A 12 1.81 -5.90 9.18
CA LEU A 12 2.89 -6.81 8.77
C LEU A 12 3.62 -6.30 7.54
N VAL A 13 2.89 -5.82 6.53
CA VAL A 13 3.47 -5.27 5.30
C VAL A 13 4.30 -4.02 5.61
N LEU A 14 3.76 -3.10 6.41
CA LEU A 14 4.46 -1.88 6.82
C LEU A 14 5.72 -2.21 7.64
N GLY A 15 5.60 -3.12 8.61
CA GLY A 15 6.73 -3.58 9.41
C GLY A 15 7.84 -4.22 8.56
N GLY A 16 7.46 -5.04 7.58
CA GLY A 16 8.39 -5.63 6.62
C GLY A 16 9.11 -4.59 5.77
N PHE A 17 8.39 -3.56 5.29
CA PHE A 17 8.97 -2.46 4.52
C PHE A 17 9.98 -1.64 5.32
N ILE A 18 9.67 -1.34 6.59
CA ILE A 18 10.58 -0.64 7.50
C ILE A 18 11.82 -1.48 7.76
N ALA A 19 11.66 -2.76 8.09
CA ALA A 19 12.78 -3.67 8.33
C ALA A 19 13.68 -3.81 7.09
N LEU A 20 13.08 -3.92 5.91
CA LEU A 20 13.81 -3.97 4.64
C LEU A 20 14.56 -2.66 4.38
N GLY A 21 13.93 -1.51 4.64
CA GLY A 21 14.57 -0.19 4.51
C GLY A 21 15.80 -0.04 5.41
N LEU A 22 15.68 -0.43 6.69
CA LEU A 22 16.79 -0.42 7.64
C LEU A 22 17.91 -1.39 7.22
N LEU A 23 17.55 -2.58 6.73
CA LEU A 23 18.51 -3.55 6.23
C LEU A 23 19.27 -3.01 5.00
N LEU A 24 18.58 -2.30 4.09
CA LEU A 24 19.21 -1.70 2.92
C LEU A 24 20.11 -0.51 3.27
N ASP A 25 19.71 0.30 4.25
CA ASP A 25 20.53 1.41 4.76
C ASP A 25 21.85 0.90 5.37
N ASP A 26 21.81 -0.20 6.12
CA ASP A 26 23.00 -0.84 6.70
C ASP A 26 23.88 -1.53 5.64
N ARG A 27 23.27 -2.08 4.59
CA ARG A 27 23.98 -2.83 3.52
C ARG A 27 24.56 -1.94 2.43
N VAL A 28 23.96 -0.78 2.18
CA VAL A 28 24.28 0.08 1.05
C VAL A 28 24.50 1.49 1.58
N ALA A 29 25.74 1.98 1.52
CA ALA A 29 26.08 3.37 1.83
C ALA A 29 25.57 4.35 0.73
N SER A 30 24.33 4.18 0.31
CA SER A 30 23.64 4.99 -0.69
C SER A 30 22.19 5.09 -0.28
N ILE A 31 21.68 6.32 -0.16
CA ILE A 31 20.30 6.62 0.21
C ILE A 31 19.28 6.26 -0.88
N VAL A 32 19.75 5.99 -2.10
CA VAL A 32 18.92 5.73 -3.29
C VAL A 32 17.88 4.63 -3.08
N PRO A 33 18.21 3.45 -2.51
CA PRO A 33 17.23 2.38 -2.34
C PRO A 33 16.13 2.73 -1.35
N VAL A 34 16.46 3.49 -0.29
CA VAL A 34 15.47 3.98 0.68
C VAL A 34 14.49 4.95 0.01
N ILE A 35 14.99 5.82 -0.87
CA ILE A 35 14.14 6.74 -1.65
C ILE A 35 13.21 5.97 -2.59
N VAL A 36 13.73 5.01 -3.35
CA VAL A 36 12.93 4.19 -4.27
C VAL A 36 11.87 3.39 -3.51
N LEU A 37 12.27 2.77 -2.40
CA LEU A 37 11.37 2.04 -1.53
C LEU A 37 10.25 2.97 -1.01
N SER A 38 10.61 4.14 -0.47
CA SER A 38 9.64 5.12 0.04
C SER A 38 8.65 5.59 -1.03
N ALA A 39 9.15 5.90 -2.23
CA ALA A 39 8.32 6.32 -3.36
C ALA A 39 7.36 5.20 -3.81
N ALA A 40 7.87 3.97 -3.93
CA ALA A 40 7.05 2.81 -4.28
C ALA A 40 5.98 2.51 -3.23
N GLY A 41 6.33 2.59 -1.94
CA GLY A 41 5.39 2.42 -0.83
C GLY A 41 4.30 3.49 -0.81
N ALA A 42 4.66 4.76 -1.01
CA ALA A 42 3.72 5.86 -1.09
C ALA A 42 2.74 5.68 -2.27
N TYR A 43 3.25 5.28 -3.45
CA TYR A 43 2.42 5.02 -4.62
C TYR A 43 1.46 3.84 -4.41
N ALA A 44 1.95 2.74 -3.84
CA ALA A 44 1.12 1.58 -3.52
C ALA A 44 -0.01 1.95 -2.52
N ALA A 45 0.32 2.70 -1.47
CA ALA A 45 -0.67 3.17 -0.50
C ALA A 45 -1.73 4.08 -1.15
N TRP A 46 -1.31 4.96 -2.07
CA TRP A 46 -2.22 5.82 -2.81
C TRP A 46 -3.17 5.01 -3.70
N LEU A 47 -2.66 4.04 -4.48
CA LEU A 47 -3.48 3.17 -5.32
C LEU A 47 -4.50 2.38 -4.51
N VAL A 48 -4.08 1.79 -3.37
CA VAL A 48 -4.99 1.09 -2.47
C VAL A 48 -6.09 2.04 -1.98
N GLY A 49 -5.75 3.27 -1.62
CA GLY A 49 -6.72 4.29 -1.23
C GLY A 49 -7.75 4.58 -2.32
N VAL A 50 -7.31 4.80 -3.56
CA VAL A 50 -8.21 5.09 -4.69
C VAL A 50 -9.10 3.88 -5.02
N ILE A 51 -8.56 2.67 -5.02
CA ILE A 51 -9.32 1.44 -5.30
C ILE A 51 -10.38 1.19 -4.22
N VAL A 52 -10.01 1.27 -2.94
CA VAL A 52 -10.94 1.07 -1.83
C VAL A 52 -12.02 2.14 -1.84
N PHE A 53 -11.65 3.40 -2.09
CA PHE A 53 -12.59 4.50 -2.22
C PHE A 53 -13.57 4.31 -3.38
N GLY A 54 -13.07 3.86 -4.55
CA GLY A 54 -13.90 3.50 -5.69
C GLY A 54 -14.85 2.35 -5.35
N ALA A 55 -14.38 1.30 -4.69
CA ALA A 55 -15.20 0.16 -4.29
C ALA A 55 -16.30 0.53 -3.26
N VAL A 56 -16.00 1.43 -2.32
CA VAL A 56 -16.99 1.90 -1.32
C VAL A 56 -18.06 2.78 -1.96
N ARG A 57 -17.69 3.59 -2.96
CA ARG A 57 -18.61 4.53 -3.62
C ARG A 57 -19.36 3.93 -4.80
N GLY A 58 -18.76 2.97 -5.49
CA GLY A 58 -19.31 2.27 -6.64
C GLY A 58 -20.12 1.03 -6.24
N GLY A 59 -21.06 1.18 -5.30
CA GLY A 59 -21.99 0.10 -4.92
C GLY A 59 -22.70 -0.53 -6.14
N PRO A 60 -23.38 -1.69 -5.98
CA PRO A 60 -23.76 -2.64 -7.04
C PRO A 60 -24.47 -2.13 -8.31
N ASN A 61 -24.84 -0.84 -8.37
CA ASN A 61 -25.62 -0.22 -9.44
C ASN A 61 -24.75 0.59 -10.42
N GLY A 62 -23.42 0.54 -10.30
CA GLY A 62 -22.50 1.19 -11.25
C GLY A 62 -22.33 0.46 -12.59
N GLN A 63 -23.05 -0.65 -12.83
CA GLN A 63 -23.03 -1.43 -14.07
C GLN A 63 -24.26 -1.20 -14.98
N GLU A 64 -25.15 -0.24 -14.67
CA GLU A 64 -26.33 0.05 -15.50
C GLU A 64 -26.14 1.24 -16.46
N GLY A 65 -24.90 1.69 -16.66
CA GLY A 65 -24.60 2.84 -17.48
C GLY A 65 -23.53 2.55 -18.53
N GLU A 66 -23.79 1.65 -19.47
CA GLU A 66 -23.29 1.73 -20.86
C GLU A 66 -23.85 0.57 -21.73
N ALA A 67 -24.77 0.95 -22.64
CA ALA A 67 -25.31 0.26 -23.83
C ALA A 67 -26.29 -0.92 -23.65
#